data_AF-G4RPX3-F1
#
_entry.id   AF-G4RPX3-F1
#
_cell.length_a   1.000
_cell.length_b   1.000
_cell.length_c   1.000
_cell.angle_alpha   90.00
_cell.angle_beta   90.00
_cell.angle_gamma   90.00
#
_symmetry.space_group_name_H-M   'P 1'
#
loop_
_entity.id
_entity.type
_entity.pdbx_description
1 polymer ?
#
loop_
_entity_poly.entity_id
_entity_poly.type
_entity_poly.pdbx_seq_one_letter_code
_entity_poly.pdbx_strand_id
1 'polypeptide(L)'
;MRGQGELVTIAAMLAVGAMAILIIQSVAHATSWELCKAAALALQYNGSAFRVESLASARCSPSGCQLSCGLFVPADRVLYVEGRPALGGLPGVVIVGSTPDGKLYIIPVVEG
;
A
#
# COMPACT_ATOMS: atom_id res chain seq x y z
N MET A 1 -5.51 -39.48 30.83
CA MET A 1 -4.57 -38.55 30.16
C MET A 1 -4.95 -38.32 28.67
N ARG A 2 -6.22 -38.11 28.32
CA ARG A 2 -6.66 -37.90 26.92
C ARG A 2 -6.83 -36.42 26.53
N GLY A 3 -7.02 -35.52 27.49
CA GLY A 3 -7.29 -34.10 27.21
C GLY A 3 -6.04 -33.22 26.96
N GLN A 4 -4.84 -33.63 27.41
CA GLN A 4 -3.65 -32.79 27.27
C GLN A 4 -3.12 -32.72 25.82
N GLY A 5 -3.19 -33.82 25.05
CA GLY A 5 -2.75 -33.81 23.64
C GLY A 5 -3.62 -32.93 22.74
N GLU A 6 -4.94 -32.90 23.01
CA GLU A 6 -5.90 -32.10 22.24
C GLU A 6 -5.70 -30.59 22.48
N LEU A 7 -5.51 -30.19 23.74
CA LEU A 7 -5.18 -28.81 24.12
C LEU A 7 -3.88 -28.31 23.49
N VAL A 8 -2.83 -29.14 23.44
CA VAL A 8 -1.56 -28.78 22.80
C VAL A 8 -1.73 -28.58 21.29
N THR A 9 -2.55 -29.41 20.65
CA THR A 9 -2.79 -29.33 19.20
C THR A 9 -3.57 -28.07 18.84
N ILE A 10 -4.61 -27.72 19.61
CA ILE A 10 -5.38 -26.49 19.41
C ILE A 10 -4.51 -25.25 19.66
N ALA A 11 -3.69 -25.24 20.71
CA ALA A 11 -2.78 -24.14 21.00
C ALA A 11 -1.73 -23.95 19.87
N ALA A 12 -1.20 -25.03 19.31
CA ALA A 12 -0.28 -24.97 18.18
C ALA A 12 -0.96 -24.40 16.91
N MET A 13 -2.19 -24.81 16.61
CA MET A 13 -2.93 -24.29 15.46
C MET A 13 -3.25 -22.79 15.61
N LEU A 14 -3.62 -22.34 16.81
CA LEU A 14 -3.84 -20.92 17.10
C LEU A 14 -2.55 -20.10 16.97
N ALA A 15 -1.41 -20.63 17.43
CA ALA A 15 -0.12 -19.96 17.31
C ALA A 15 0.31 -19.81 15.84
N VAL A 16 0.17 -20.86 15.03
CA VAL A 16 0.48 -20.81 13.59
C VAL A 16 -0.46 -19.85 12.86
N GLY A 17 -1.76 -19.87 13.19
CA GLY A 17 -2.73 -18.93 12.64
C GLY A 17 -2.40 -17.47 12.97
N ALA A 18 -2.03 -17.19 14.23
CA ALA A 18 -1.62 -15.86 14.66
C ALA A 18 -0.34 -15.38 13.94
N MET A 19 0.65 -16.25 13.78
CA MET A 19 1.88 -15.92 13.03
C MET A 19 1.58 -15.63 11.55
N ALA A 20 0.74 -16.43 10.90
CA ALA A 20 0.35 -16.20 9.51
C ALA A 20 -0.32 -14.83 9.31
N ILE A 21 -1.23 -14.45 10.21
CA ILE A 21 -1.89 -13.14 10.19
C ILE A 21 -0.85 -12.00 10.36
N LEU A 22 0.06 -12.14 11.32
CA LEU A 22 1.11 -11.13 11.56
C LEU A 22 2.04 -10.95 10.35
N ILE A 23 2.39 -12.03 9.66
CA ILE A 23 3.21 -11.99 8.44
C ILE A 23 2.45 -11.27 7.30
N ILE A 24 1.18 -11.58 7.10
CA ILE A 24 0.37 -10.93 6.06
C ILE A 24 0.23 -9.43 6.34
N GLN A 25 -0.02 -9.06 7.60
CA GLN A 25 -0.14 -7.65 8.00
C GLN A 25 1.18 -6.89 7.89
N SER A 26 2.31 -7.52 8.21
CA SER A 26 3.63 -6.88 8.11
C SER A 26 4.05 -6.65 6.67
N VAL A 27 3.79 -7.60 5.76
CA VAL A 27 4.05 -7.45 4.32
C VAL A 27 3.15 -6.37 3.71
N ALA A 28 1.86 -6.35 4.07
CA ALA A 28 0.94 -5.31 3.64
C ALA A 28 1.38 -3.92 4.14
N HIS A 29 1.86 -3.82 5.39
CA HIS A 29 2.42 -2.58 5.93
C HIS A 29 3.69 -2.14 5.18
N ALA A 30 4.67 -3.02 5.03
CA ALA A 30 5.97 -2.70 4.42
C ALA A 30 5.84 -2.24 2.95
N THR A 31 5.02 -2.91 2.16
CA THR A 31 4.80 -2.57 0.75
C THR A 31 3.92 -1.32 0.56
N SER A 32 3.05 -1.01 1.53
CA SER A 32 2.33 0.26 1.54
C SER A 32 3.26 1.46 1.82
N TRP A 33 4.33 1.25 2.60
CA TRP A 33 5.28 2.30 2.98
C TRP A 33 6.06 2.85 1.78
N GLU A 34 6.50 1.99 0.86
CA GLU A 34 7.24 2.41 -0.34
C GLU A 34 6.42 3.36 -1.24
N LEU A 35 5.11 3.16 -1.32
CA LEU A 35 4.22 4.08 -2.04
C LEU A 35 4.17 5.46 -1.36
N CYS A 36 4.04 5.51 -0.04
CA CYS A 36 4.08 6.78 0.70
C CYS A 36 5.41 7.49 0.54
N LYS A 37 6.52 6.75 0.63
CA LYS A 37 7.86 7.32 0.49
C LYS A 37 8.06 7.88 -0.91
N ALA A 38 7.64 7.15 -1.95
CA ALA A 38 7.68 7.62 -3.32
C ALA A 38 6.76 8.85 -3.53
N ALA A 39 5.56 8.86 -2.96
CA ALA A 39 4.64 9.98 -3.05
C ALA A 39 5.18 11.23 -2.33
N ALA A 40 5.78 11.06 -1.15
CA ALA A 40 6.42 12.14 -0.42
C ALA A 40 7.62 12.71 -1.20
N LEU A 41 8.46 11.85 -1.77
CA LEU A 41 9.58 12.26 -2.62
C LEU A 41 9.09 12.99 -3.88
N ALA A 42 8.05 12.47 -4.53
CA ALA A 42 7.45 13.10 -5.70
C ALA A 42 6.92 14.50 -5.36
N LEU A 43 6.24 14.66 -4.23
CA LEU A 43 5.73 15.94 -3.77
C LEU A 43 6.84 16.93 -3.33
N GLN A 44 8.00 16.42 -2.91
CA GLN A 44 9.17 17.21 -2.55
C GLN A 44 9.97 17.67 -3.78
N TYR A 45 10.06 16.81 -4.80
CA TYR A 45 10.80 17.07 -6.04
C TYR A 45 9.82 17.14 -7.23
N ASN A 46 9.30 18.33 -7.52
CA ASN A 46 8.38 18.54 -8.64
C ASN A 46 8.96 18.02 -9.97
N GLY A 47 8.14 17.33 -10.77
CA GLY A 47 8.56 16.77 -12.05
C GLY A 47 9.31 15.43 -11.94
N SER A 48 9.38 14.83 -10.75
CA SER A 48 10.03 13.52 -10.55
C SER A 48 9.03 12.36 -10.68
N ALA A 49 9.57 11.16 -10.94
CA ALA A 49 8.79 9.93 -11.03
C ALA A 49 9.60 8.76 -10.49
N PHE A 50 8.94 7.88 -9.74
CA PHE A 50 9.53 6.72 -9.09
C PHE A 50 8.70 5.48 -9.41
N ARG A 51 9.37 4.41 -9.84
CA ARG A 51 8.77 3.09 -10.03
C ARG A 51 8.90 2.32 -8.73
N VAL A 52 7.78 1.90 -8.13
CA VAL A 52 7.77 1.14 -6.87
C VAL A 52 6.84 -0.06 -6.98
N GLU A 53 7.24 -1.17 -6.36
CA GLU A 53 6.36 -2.31 -6.12
C GLU A 53 5.55 -2.03 -4.86
N SER A 54 4.22 -2.10 -4.98
CA SER A 54 3.34 -1.82 -3.86
C SER A 54 2.05 -2.62 -3.89
N LEU A 55 1.58 -3.00 -2.71
CA LEU A 55 0.24 -3.52 -2.44
C LEU A 55 -0.76 -2.41 -2.11
N ALA A 56 -0.37 -1.14 -2.26
CA ALA A 56 -1.06 -0.01 -1.68
C ALA A 56 -2.41 0.32 -2.32
N SER A 57 -3.31 0.81 -1.47
CA SER A 57 -4.61 1.35 -1.84
C SER A 57 -4.62 2.87 -1.77
N ALA A 58 -5.34 3.54 -2.66
CA ALA A 58 -5.68 4.94 -2.49
C ALA A 58 -7.21 5.11 -2.40
N ARG A 59 -7.66 5.89 -1.41
CA ARG A 59 -9.06 6.29 -1.27
C ARG A 59 -9.15 7.80 -1.47
N CYS A 60 -9.78 8.21 -2.57
CA CYS A 60 -9.94 9.62 -2.90
C CYS A 60 -11.35 10.11 -2.56
N SER A 61 -11.43 11.37 -2.15
CA SER A 61 -12.65 12.14 -1.88
C SER A 61 -12.49 13.55 -2.48
N PRO A 62 -13.53 14.41 -2.45
CA PRO A 62 -13.39 15.78 -2.92
C PRO A 62 -12.33 16.62 -2.17
N SER A 63 -11.93 16.23 -0.96
CA SER A 63 -10.90 16.93 -0.20
C SER A 63 -9.47 16.47 -0.53
N GLY A 64 -9.29 15.30 -1.14
CA GLY A 64 -7.98 14.75 -1.46
C GLY A 64 -7.96 13.23 -1.51
N CYS A 65 -6.76 12.66 -1.53
CA CYS A 65 -6.52 11.21 -1.57
C CYS A 65 -5.77 10.75 -0.32
N GLN A 66 -6.33 9.76 0.36
CA GLN A 66 -5.71 9.05 1.47
C GLN A 66 -5.05 7.76 0.93
N LEU A 67 -3.73 7.66 1.05
CA LEU A 67 -2.97 6.46 0.71
C LEU A 67 -3.02 5.45 1.87
N SER A 68 -2.93 4.15 1.59
CA SER A 68 -3.03 3.05 2.58
C SER A 68 -2.01 3.13 3.71
N CYS A 69 -0.89 3.80 3.44
CA CYS A 69 0.19 4.03 4.39
C CYS A 69 -0.02 5.27 5.27
N GLY A 70 -1.18 5.92 5.20
CA GLY A 70 -1.57 7.04 6.07
C GLY A 70 -1.23 8.43 5.53
N LEU A 71 -0.56 8.55 4.39
CA LEU A 71 -0.33 9.86 3.76
C LEU A 71 -1.62 10.40 3.14
N PHE A 72 -2.02 11.60 3.56
CA PHE A 72 -3.09 12.36 2.96
C PHE A 72 -2.52 13.39 1.99
N VAL A 73 -3.04 13.43 0.77
CA VAL A 73 -2.64 14.38 -0.28
C VAL A 73 -3.87 15.22 -0.64
N PRO A 74 -3.84 16.54 -0.44
CA PRO A 74 -5.01 17.39 -0.67
C PRO A 74 -5.34 17.50 -2.16
N ALA A 75 -6.61 17.74 -2.49
CA ALA A 75 -7.13 17.66 -3.87
C ALA A 75 -6.43 18.63 -4.85
N ASP A 76 -5.98 19.79 -4.39
CA ASP A 76 -5.23 20.77 -5.19
C ASP A 76 -3.85 20.26 -5.61
N ARG A 77 -3.31 19.30 -4.86
CA ARG A 77 -2.01 18.64 -5.10
C ARG A 77 -2.16 17.27 -5.76
N VAL A 78 -3.36 16.90 -6.21
CA VAL A 78 -3.60 15.65 -6.94
C VAL A 78 -3.92 15.97 -8.39
N LEU A 79 -3.11 15.43 -9.32
CA LEU A 79 -3.42 15.45 -10.74
C LEU A 79 -4.33 14.27 -11.07
N TYR A 80 -3.84 13.06 -10.77
CA TYR A 80 -4.50 11.83 -11.15
C TYR A 80 -3.99 10.69 -10.29
N VAL A 81 -4.85 10.17 -9.42
CA VAL A 81 -4.60 8.88 -8.79
C VAL A 81 -5.53 7.93 -9.52
N GLU A 82 -4.97 6.99 -10.27
CA GLU A 82 -5.77 5.89 -10.77
C GLU A 82 -6.24 5.12 -9.54
N GLY A 83 -7.45 5.44 -9.07
CA GLY A 83 -8.11 4.79 -7.95
C GLY A 83 -8.46 3.34 -8.26
N ARG A 84 -8.08 2.86 -9.45
CA ARG A 84 -8.09 1.45 -9.70
C ARG A 84 -6.93 0.82 -8.96
N PRO A 85 -7.25 -0.24 -8.24
CA PRO A 85 -6.34 -1.32 -8.11
C PRO A 85 -5.12 -1.47 -9.04
N ALA A 86 -3.93 -1.17 -8.51
CA ALA A 86 -2.93 -2.24 -8.34
C ALA A 86 -3.41 -3.32 -7.34
N LEU A 87 -4.64 -3.23 -6.88
CA LEU A 87 -5.11 -3.12 -5.50
C LEU A 87 -6.45 -3.91 -5.35
N GLY A 88 -6.46 -5.10 -5.94
CA GLY A 88 -7.31 -6.22 -5.50
C GLY A 88 -6.64 -7.00 -4.37
N GLY A 89 -5.66 -6.39 -3.68
CA GLY A 89 -4.76 -7.06 -2.74
C GLY A 89 -3.58 -7.79 -3.38
N LEU A 90 -3.33 -7.61 -4.68
CA LEU A 90 -2.20 -8.23 -5.38
C LEU A 90 -1.01 -7.28 -5.45
N PRO A 91 0.23 -7.74 -5.28
CA PRO A 91 1.40 -6.90 -5.42
C PRO A 91 1.57 -6.52 -6.89
N GLY A 92 1.76 -5.23 -7.16
CA GLY A 92 1.94 -4.72 -8.52
C GLY A 92 2.92 -3.56 -8.58
N VAL A 93 3.43 -3.29 -9.77
CA VAL A 93 4.30 -2.14 -9.99
C VAL A 93 3.47 -0.90 -10.32
N VAL A 94 3.77 0.20 -9.65
CA VAL A 94 3.16 1.51 -9.90
C VAL A 94 4.23 2.56 -10.14
N ILE A 95 3.89 3.56 -10.94
CA ILE A 95 4.67 4.79 -11.06
C ILE A 95 4.00 5.85 -10.21
N VAL A 96 4.79 6.41 -9.30
CA VAL A 96 4.39 7.53 -8.43
C VAL A 96 5.25 8.71 -8.81
N GLY A 97 4.63 9.79 -9.27
CA GLY A 97 5.35 10.98 -9.70
C GLY A 97 4.61 12.26 -9.42
N SER A 98 5.25 13.38 -9.70
CA SER A 98 4.65 14.70 -9.65
C SER A 98 4.84 15.43 -10.95
N THR A 99 3.88 16.28 -11.28
CA THR A 99 4.01 17.22 -12.40
C THR A 99 4.98 18.36 -12.02
N PRO A 100 5.45 19.15 -13.01
CA PRO A 100 6.27 20.33 -12.73
C PRO A 100 5.57 21.37 -11.82
N ASP A 101 4.24 21.45 -11.87
CA ASP A 101 3.42 22.28 -10.97
C ASP A 101 3.17 21.64 -9.59
N GLY A 102 3.75 20.46 -9.32
CA GLY A 102 3.74 19.82 -8.00
C GLY A 102 2.49 19.01 -7.70
N LYS A 103 1.76 18.56 -8.72
CA LYS A 103 0.59 17.69 -8.55
C LYS A 103 0.98 16.23 -8.67
N LEU A 104 0.56 15.44 -7.70
CA LEU A 104 0.83 14.01 -7.63
C LEU A 104 0.04 13.25 -8.68
N TYR A 105 0.70 12.31 -9.36
CA TYR A 105 0.04 11.27 -10.11
C TYR A 105 0.52 9.87 -9.69
N ILE A 106 -0.39 8.91 -9.72
CA ILE A 106 -0.11 7.50 -9.44
C ILE A 106 -0.78 6.68 -10.53
N ILE A 107 0.00 5.87 -11.26
CA ILE A 107 -0.47 5.03 -12.36
C ILE A 107 0.06 3.59 -12.23
N PRO A 108 -0.78 2.56 -12.45
CA PRO A 108 -0.33 1.18 -12.51
C PRO A 108 0.49 0.93 -13.78
N VAL A 109 1.52 0.11 -13.68
CA VAL A 109 2.27 -0.40 -14.83
C VAL A 109 1.63 -1.71 -15.24
N VAL A 110 0.96 -1.73 -16.39
CA VAL A 110 0.48 -2.97 -17.01
C VAL A 110 1.63 -3.51 -17.86
N GLU A 111 2.32 -4.55 -17.40
CA GLU A 111 3.26 -5.29 -18.26
C GLU A 111 2.43 -6.11 -19.24
N GLY A 112 2.52 -5.77 -20.53
CA GLY A 112 1.84 -6.45 -21.63
C GLY A 112 2.63 -7.65 -22.15
#